data_AF-A0AAV8YK54-F1
#
_entry.id   AF-A0AAV8YK54-F1
#
_cell.length_a   1.000
_cell.length_b   1.000
_cell.length_c   1.000
_cell.angle_alpha   90.00
_cell.angle_beta   90.00
_cell.angle_gamma   90.00
#
_symmetry.space_group_name_H-M   'P 1'
#
loop_
_entity.id
_entity.type
_entity.pdbx_description
1 polymer ?
#
loop_
_entity_poly.entity_id
_entity_poly.type
_entity_poly.pdbx_seq_one_letter_code
_entity_poly.pdbx_strand_id
1 'polypeptide(L)' 'MSHKIKLPGKLDFIDHVVGNQPDGQMESVAKWYENILQFHRFWSVDDSQVHTEYSALRSIVMSNWDENIKLMKFYV' A
#
# COMPACT_ATOMS: atom_id res chain seq x y z
N MET A 1 24.60 11.88 16.04
CA MET A 1 24.75 12.80 14.89
C MET A 1 24.41 12.06 13.59
N SER A 2 23.13 11.87 13.25
CA SER A 2 22.74 11.21 12.00
C SER A 2 22.87 12.19 10.84
N HIS A 3 23.77 11.94 9.89
CA HIS A 3 23.86 12.71 8.66
C HIS A 3 22.64 12.38 7.79
N LYS A 4 21.56 13.16 7.94
CA LYS A 4 20.43 13.10 7.00
C LYS A 4 20.87 13.75 5.69
N ILE A 5 21.12 12.93 4.68
CA ILE A 5 21.33 13.38 3.30
C ILE A 5 20.02 14.06 2.87
N LYS A 6 20.03 15.38 2.72
CA LYS A 6 18.89 16.11 2.17
C LYS A 6 18.82 15.86 0.67
N LEU A 7 17.84 15.06 0.26
CA LEU A 7 17.55 14.87 -1.15
C LEU A 7 17.04 16.20 -1.75
N PRO A 8 17.39 16.51 -3.01
CA PRO A 8 16.84 17.66 -3.71
C PRO A 8 15.30 17.57 -3.72
N GLY A 9 14.63 18.69 -3.43
CA GLY A 9 13.16 18.76 -3.40
C GLY A 9 12.50 18.68 -2.02
N LYS A 10 13.25 18.78 -0.91
CA LYS A 10 12.71 18.71 0.47
C LYS A 10 12.02 17.37 0.79
N LEU A 11 12.57 16.28 0.25
CA LEU A 11 12.11 14.93 0.56
C LEU A 11 12.79 14.47 1.86
N ASP A 12 11.99 14.13 2.86
CA ASP A 12 12.49 13.74 4.19
C ASP A 12 12.50 12.22 4.40
N PHE A 13 11.45 11.51 3.98
CA PHE A 13 11.30 10.06 4.10
C PHE A 13 10.26 9.52 3.10
N ILE A 14 10.23 8.18 2.96
CA ILE A 14 9.21 7.47 2.17
C ILE A 14 8.01 7.22 3.06
N ASP A 15 6.83 7.69 2.65
CA ASP A 15 5.58 7.53 3.42
C ASP A 15 4.91 6.17 3.15
N HIS A 16 4.75 5.80 1.88
CA HIS A 16 4.20 4.51 1.46
C HIS A 16 4.73 4.11 0.09
N VAL A 17 4.61 2.82 -0.23
CA VAL A 17 4.93 2.28 -1.56
C VAL A 17 3.73 1.55 -2.11
N VAL A 18 3.47 1.74 -3.40
CA VAL A 18 2.35 1.14 -4.12
C VAL A 18 2.85 0.01 -5.03
N GLY A 19 2.22 -1.15 -4.95
CA GLY A 19 2.49 -2.31 -5.82
C GLY A 19 1.24 -2.81 -6.54
N ASN A 20 1.21 -2.67 -7.87
CA ASN A 20 0.10 -3.14 -8.69
C ASN A 20 0.12 -4.67 -8.83
N GLN A 21 -1.06 -5.29 -8.76
CA GLN A 21 -1.22 -6.74 -8.89
C GLN A 21 -2.11 -7.10 -10.09
N PRO A 22 -1.93 -8.28 -10.69
CA PRO A 22 -2.87 -8.82 -11.66
C PRO A 22 -4.25 -9.09 -11.04
N ASP A 23 -5.26 -9.25 -11.90
CA ASP A 23 -6.64 -9.54 -11.48
C ASP A 23 -6.72 -10.78 -10.56
N GLY A 24 -7.56 -10.68 -9.53
CA GLY A 24 -7.75 -11.71 -8.52
C GLY A 24 -6.58 -11.96 -7.56
N GLN A 25 -5.42 -11.30 -7.72
CA GLN A 25 -4.24 -11.56 -6.88
C GLN A 25 -4.12 -10.65 -5.65
N MET A 26 -4.97 -9.63 -5.52
CA MET A 26 -4.85 -8.67 -4.43
C MET A 26 -4.97 -9.33 -3.04
N GLU A 27 -5.95 -10.21 -2.85
CA GLU A 27 -6.19 -10.90 -1.57
C GLU A 27 -5.11 -11.94 -1.24
N SER A 28 -4.61 -12.69 -2.24
CA SER A 28 -3.54 -13.66 -2.02
C SER A 28 -2.24 -12.97 -1.61
N VAL A 29 -1.92 -11.85 -2.25
CA VAL A 29 -0.76 -11.04 -1.90
C VAL A 29 -1.00 -10.33 -0.57
N ALA A 30 -2.19 -9.83 -0.24
CA ALA A 30 -2.52 -9.29 1.09
C ALA A 30 -2.20 -10.32 2.19
N LYS A 31 -2.73 -11.53 2.03
CA LYS A 31 -2.53 -12.64 2.95
C LYS A 31 -1.08 -13.09 3.09
N TRP A 32 -0.26 -12.96 2.04
CA TRP A 32 1.18 -13.21 2.15
C TRP A 32 1.86 -12.24 3.13
N TYR A 33 1.53 -10.94 3.07
CA TYR A 33 2.08 -9.95 4.00
C TYR A 33 1.58 -10.17 5.43
N GLU A 34 0.32 -10.58 5.60
CA GLU A 34 -0.22 -10.96 6.91
C GLU A 34 0.50 -12.16 7.50
N ASN A 35 0.68 -13.23 6.72
CA ASN A 35 1.22 -14.48 7.25
C ASN A 35 2.73 -14.47 7.45
N ILE A 36 3.48 -13.84 6.54
CA ILE A 36 4.95 -13.90 6.54
C ILE A 36 5.55 -12.76 7.34
N LEU A 37 5.01 -11.55 7.18
CA LEU A 37 5.55 -10.34 7.81
C LEU A 37 4.74 -9.90 9.03
N GLN A 38 3.63 -10.58 9.34
CA GLN A 38 2.72 -10.24 10.44
C GLN A 38 2.18 -8.81 10.32
N PHE A 39 1.99 -8.36 9.08
CA PHE A 39 1.32 -7.09 8.83
C PHE A 39 -0.18 -7.26 9.04
N HIS A 40 -0.88 -6.16 9.26
CA HIS A 40 -2.33 -6.14 9.35
C HIS A 40 -2.91 -5.22 8.28
N ARG A 41 -4.18 -5.47 7.94
CA ARG A 41 -4.93 -4.63 7.01
C ARG A 41 -5.22 -3.30 7.70
N PHE A 42 -4.62 -2.22 7.20
CA PHE A 42 -4.78 -0.87 7.74
C PHE A 42 -6.00 -0.17 7.14
N TRP A 43 -6.18 -0.32 5.82
CA TRP A 43 -7.28 0.30 5.11
C TRP A 43 -7.61 -0.46 3.81
N SER A 44 -8.85 -0.37 3.35
CA SER A 44 -9.28 -0.97 2.08
C SER A 44 -10.35 -0.13 1.42
N VAL A 45 -10.31 -0.08 0.09
CA VAL A 45 -11.30 0.58 -0.77
C VAL A 45 -11.71 -0.36 -1.88
N ASP A 46 -12.99 -0.33 -2.19
CA ASP A 46 -13.57 -1.06 -3.31
C ASP A 46 -13.99 -0.14 -4.46
N ASP A 47 -14.44 -0.80 -5.52
CA ASP A 47 -14.94 -0.19 -6.75
C ASP A 47 -16.20 0.66 -6.53
N SER A 48 -17.00 0.38 -5.51
CA SER A 48 -18.17 1.22 -5.18
C SER A 48 -17.76 2.60 -4.68
N GLN A 49 -16.58 2.71 -4.06
CA GLN A 49 -16.07 3.95 -3.50
C GLN A 49 -15.14 4.70 -4.45
N VAL A 50 -14.36 3.99 -5.29
CA VAL A 50 -13.45 4.59 -6.26
C VAL A 50 -13.70 4.02 -7.66
N HIS A 51 -14.51 4.73 -8.41
CA HIS A 51 -14.77 4.47 -9.82
C HIS A 51 -15.02 5.77 -10.59
N THR A 52 -14.79 5.71 -11.88
CA THR A 52 -15.26 6.65 -12.89
C THR A 52 -16.26 5.92 -13.80
N GLU A 53 -16.82 6.61 -14.78
CA GLU A 53 -17.73 6.02 -15.75
C GLU A 53 -17.09 4.86 -16.56
N TYR A 54 -15.76 4.82 -16.65
CA TYR A 54 -15.05 3.89 -17.55
C TYR A 54 -14.07 2.95 -16.84
N SER A 55 -13.79 3.16 -15.56
CA SER A 55 -12.82 2.37 -14.81
C SER A 55 -13.12 2.39 -13.32
N ALA A 56 -12.81 1.30 -12.64
CA ALA A 56 -12.86 1.20 -11.19
C ALA A 56 -11.53 0.67 -10.67
N LEU A 57 -11.28 0.82 -9.37
CA LEU A 57 -10.06 0.30 -8.76
C LEU A 57 -10.34 -0.14 -7.33
N ARG A 58 -9.75 -1.28 -6.96
CA ARG A 58 -9.77 -1.80 -5.59
C ARG A 58 -8.38 -1.67 -5.00
N SER A 59 -8.32 -1.36 -3.70
CA SER A 59 -7.06 -1.18 -3.00
C SER A 59 -7.09 -1.76 -1.60
N ILE A 60 -5.97 -2.35 -1.19
CA ILE A 60 -5.72 -2.78 0.19
C ILE A 60 -4.38 -2.22 0.64
N VAL A 61 -4.38 -1.56 1.80
CA VAL A 61 -3.19 -1.08 2.49
C VAL A 61 -2.85 -2.03 3.62
N MET A 62 -1.65 -2.59 3.56
CA MET A 62 -1.05 -3.43 4.60
C MET A 62 -0.04 -2.62 5.39
N SER A 63 -0.02 -2.79 6.71
CA SER A 63 0.87 -2.05 7.59
C SER A 63 1.50 -2.94 8.65
N ASN A 64 2.72 -2.61 9.08
CA ASN A 64 3.30 -3.22 10.28
C ASN A 64 2.54 -2.75 11.53
N TRP A 65 2.79 -3.41 12.67
CA TRP A 65 2.09 -3.10 13.93
C TRP A 65 2.25 -1.64 14.39
N ASP A 66 3.45 -1.05 14.24
CA ASP A 66 3.72 0.34 14.63
C ASP A 66 3.29 1.37 13.58
N GLU A 67 2.68 0.92 12.48
CA GLU A 67 2.18 1.72 11.37
C GLU A 67 3.19 2.64 10.66
N ASN A 68 4.48 2.36 10.82
CA ASN A 68 5.58 3.11 10.21
C ASN A 68 5.94 2.62 8.80
N ILE A 69 5.49 1.42 8.40
CA ILE A 69 5.67 0.86 7.06
C ILE A 69 4.29 0.61 6.47
N LYS A 70 3.96 1.34 5.39
CA LYS A 70 2.69 1.22 4.68
C LYS A 70 2.91 0.74 3.25
N LEU A 71 2.29 -0.38 2.91
CA LEU A 71 2.35 -0.99 1.58
C LEU A 71 0.96 -1.09 1.00
N MET A 72 0.74 -0.35 -0.08
CA MET A 72 -0.54 -0.24 -0.74
C MET A 72 -0.56 -1.09 -2.01
N LYS A 73 -1.65 -1.82 -2.23
CA LYS A 73 -1.81 -2.71 -3.38
C LYS A 73 -2.97 -2.25 -4.21
N PHE A 74 -2.75 -2.12 -5.52
CA PHE A 74 -3.78 -1.74 -6.46
C PHE A 74 -4.15 -2.88 -7.40
N TYR A 75 -5.43 -2.92 -7.71
CA TYR A 75 -6.02 -3.61 -8.87
C TYR A 75 -6.87 -2.59 -9.64
N VAL A 76 -6.70 -2.52 -10.96
CA VAL A 76 -7.57 -1.79 -11.91
C VAL A 76 -8.50 -2.79 -12.55
#